data_AF-A0A3C0S1V4-F1
#
_entry.id   AF-A0A3C0S1V4-F1
#
_cell.length_a   1.000
_cell.length_b   1.000
_cell.length_c   1.000
_cell.angle_alpha   90.00
_cell.angle_beta   90.00
_cell.angle_gamma   90.00
#
_symmetry.space_group_name_H-M   'P 1'
#
loop_
_entity.id
_entity.type
_entity.pdbx_description
1 polymer ?
#
loop_
_entity_poly.entity_id
_entity_poly.type
_entity_poly.pdbx_seq_one_letter_code
_entity_poly.pdbx_strand_id
1 'polypeptide(L)'
;MPLLYPVGQKNYSANASIRREWTALKYAFQCAYYISIFGYSAPVTDADARKVMLDALVSNRSRVFSELENIDIAPEEAVEENWSDFIYSHHYNIIDNFRDSYMWWHPRRSCEALASGTLMNDPMPHNPFPEFSSVDEMHKWIEPLIKEEIHHKTTQEGFL
;
A
#
# COMPACT_ATOMS: atom_id res chain seq x y z
N MET A 1 -20.38 9.80 -6.06
CA MET A 1 -20.06 8.38 -6.34
C MET A 1 -21.21 7.55 -5.79
N PRO A 2 -21.85 6.66 -6.57
CA PRO A 2 -22.97 5.86 -6.08
C PRO A 2 -22.49 4.76 -5.12
N LEU A 3 -23.31 4.43 -4.11
CA LEU A 3 -23.08 3.28 -3.23
C LEU A 3 -23.30 1.98 -4.01
N LEU A 4 -22.37 1.02 -3.88
CA LEU A 4 -22.49 -0.29 -4.51
C LEU A 4 -23.36 -1.19 -3.62
N TYR A 5 -24.67 -1.16 -3.87
CA TYR A 5 -25.64 -2.04 -3.24
C TYR A 5 -26.50 -2.73 -4.32
N PRO A 6 -26.87 -4.02 -4.17
CA PRO A 6 -26.55 -4.92 -3.07
C PRO A 6 -25.10 -5.45 -3.08
N VAL A 7 -24.60 -5.77 -1.89
CA VAL A 7 -23.18 -6.11 -1.61
C VAL A 7 -22.75 -7.43 -2.29
N GLY A 8 -23.69 -8.34 -2.60
CA GLY A 8 -23.38 -9.67 -3.13
C GLY A 8 -23.05 -9.74 -4.63
N GLN A 9 -23.34 -8.70 -5.42
CA GLN A 9 -22.96 -8.59 -6.84
C GLN A 9 -22.58 -7.15 -7.15
N LYS A 10 -21.36 -6.75 -6.79
CA LYS A 10 -20.90 -5.38 -6.96
C LYS A 10 -20.43 -5.19 -8.40
N ASN A 11 -21.28 -4.58 -9.23
CA ASN A 11 -20.87 -4.22 -10.59
C ASN A 11 -19.94 -2.98 -10.59
N TYR A 12 -18.65 -3.23 -10.36
CA TYR A 12 -17.58 -2.23 -10.44
C TYR A 12 -17.42 -1.61 -11.84
N SER A 13 -18.06 -2.22 -12.85
CA SER A 13 -18.00 -1.77 -14.23
C SER A 13 -19.18 -0.90 -14.67
N ALA A 14 -20.22 -0.72 -13.86
CA ALA A 14 -21.42 0.00 -14.30
C ALA A 14 -21.19 1.52 -14.40
N ASN A 15 -20.42 2.08 -13.47
CA ASN A 15 -20.19 3.53 -13.38
C ASN A 15 -18.80 3.90 -13.90
N ALA A 16 -18.71 4.97 -14.71
CA ALA A 16 -17.45 5.40 -15.31
C ALA A 16 -16.38 5.81 -14.28
N SER A 17 -16.77 6.50 -13.21
CA SER A 17 -15.84 6.88 -12.13
C SER A 17 -15.36 5.65 -11.36
N ILE A 18 -16.26 4.73 -11.01
CA ILE A 18 -15.90 3.48 -10.32
C ILE A 18 -14.95 2.65 -11.20
N ARG A 19 -15.27 2.47 -12.48
CA ARG A 19 -14.39 1.80 -13.45
C ARG A 19 -12.98 2.37 -13.48
N ARG A 20 -12.87 3.71 -13.47
CA ARG A 20 -11.58 4.38 -13.51
C ARG A 20 -10.76 4.07 -12.26
N GLU A 21 -11.35 4.15 -11.07
CA GLU A 21 -10.63 3.85 -9.82
C GLU A 21 -10.19 2.38 -9.76
N TRP A 22 -11.04 1.44 -10.19
CA TRP A 22 -10.65 0.02 -10.30
C TRP A 22 -9.56 -0.22 -11.36
N THR A 23 -9.52 0.58 -12.42
CA THR A 23 -8.45 0.51 -13.42
C THR A 23 -7.13 1.00 -12.84
N ALA A 24 -7.14 2.09 -12.07
CA ALA A 24 -5.97 2.59 -11.36
C ALA A 24 -5.48 1.58 -10.30
N LEU A 25 -6.39 0.98 -9.53
CA LEU A 25 -6.06 -0.05 -8.55
C LEU A 25 -5.39 -1.27 -9.21
N LYS A 26 -5.98 -1.78 -10.30
CA LYS A 26 -5.37 -2.88 -11.07
C LYS A 26 -3.96 -2.53 -11.53
N TYR A 27 -3.78 -1.35 -12.12
CA TYR A 27 -2.46 -0.91 -12.57
C TYR A 27 -1.45 -0.87 -11.42
N ALA A 28 -1.84 -0.33 -10.25
CA ALA A 28 -0.98 -0.32 -9.08
C ALA A 28 -0.55 -1.74 -8.66
N PHE A 29 -1.49 -2.70 -8.57
CA PHE A 29 -1.17 -4.10 -8.24
C PHE A 29 -0.27 -4.78 -9.29
N GLN A 30 -0.41 -4.42 -10.56
CA GLN A 30 0.39 -4.97 -11.67
C GLN A 30 1.87 -4.58 -11.62
N CYS A 31 2.22 -3.48 -10.95
CA CYS A 31 3.60 -3.01 -10.86
C CYS A 31 4.09 -2.81 -9.42
N ALA A 32 3.28 -3.11 -8.41
CA ALA A 32 3.64 -2.89 -7.02
C ALA A 32 4.81 -3.77 -6.59
N TYR A 33 5.81 -3.14 -5.98
CA TYR A 33 6.88 -3.81 -5.25
C TYR A 33 6.54 -3.98 -3.76
N TYR A 34 5.77 -3.05 -3.21
CA TYR A 34 5.31 -3.11 -1.84
C TYR A 34 3.86 -2.64 -1.76
N ILE A 35 2.99 -3.44 -1.15
CA ILE A 35 1.57 -3.16 -0.98
C ILE A 35 1.28 -3.14 0.52
N SER A 36 0.81 -2.00 1.05
CA SER A 36 0.26 -1.92 2.40
C SER A 36 -1.26 -1.79 2.35
N ILE A 37 -1.97 -2.65 3.09
CA ILE A 37 -3.43 -2.68 3.17
C ILE A 37 -3.87 -2.33 4.59
N PHE A 38 -4.85 -1.44 4.72
CA PHE A 38 -5.35 -0.95 6.01
C PHE A 38 -6.80 -1.39 6.24
N GLY A 39 -7.04 -2.16 7.30
CA GLY A 39 -8.37 -2.49 7.83
C GLY A 39 -9.33 -3.15 6.83
N TYR A 40 -8.79 -3.72 5.75
CA TYR A 40 -9.55 -4.50 4.79
C TYR A 40 -9.02 -5.93 4.82
N SER A 41 -9.84 -6.85 5.31
CA SER A 41 -9.45 -8.24 5.52
C SER A 41 -9.55 -9.12 4.27
N ALA A 42 -9.84 -8.57 3.09
CA ALA A 42 -10.10 -9.32 1.85
C ALA A 42 -11.03 -10.55 2.04
N PRO A 43 -12.20 -10.37 2.68
CA PRO A 43 -13.06 -11.49 3.04
C PRO A 43 -13.51 -12.26 1.80
N VAL A 44 -13.58 -13.59 1.90
CA VAL A 44 -13.98 -14.48 0.79
C VAL A 44 -15.30 -14.08 0.13
N THR A 45 -16.19 -13.42 0.88
CA THR A 45 -17.49 -12.91 0.41
C THR A 45 -17.38 -11.75 -0.58
N ASP A 46 -16.28 -10.98 -0.62
CA ASP A 46 -16.02 -9.94 -1.62
C ASP A 46 -15.29 -10.51 -2.84
N ALA A 47 -15.89 -11.54 -3.45
CA ALA A 47 -15.28 -12.34 -4.51
C ALA A 47 -14.85 -11.49 -5.72
N ASP A 48 -15.66 -10.50 -6.11
CA ASP A 48 -15.36 -9.63 -7.25
C ASP A 48 -14.13 -8.76 -6.99
N ALA A 49 -14.01 -8.16 -5.79
CA ALA A 49 -12.85 -7.35 -5.44
C ALA A 49 -11.58 -8.21 -5.38
N ARG A 50 -11.67 -9.35 -4.68
CA ARG A 50 -10.55 -10.30 -4.55
C ARG A 50 -10.06 -10.75 -5.92
N LYS A 51 -10.99 -11.14 -6.80
CA LYS A 51 -10.66 -11.57 -8.16
C LYS A 51 -9.90 -10.49 -8.93
N VAL A 52 -10.39 -9.25 -8.91
CA VAL A 52 -9.76 -8.14 -9.64
C VAL A 52 -8.35 -7.85 -9.13
N MET A 53 -8.16 -7.81 -7.81
CA MET A 53 -6.84 -7.55 -7.22
C MET A 53 -5.88 -8.73 -7.44
N LEU A 54 -6.36 -9.96 -7.30
CA LEU A 54 -5.55 -11.17 -7.47
C LEU A 54 -5.13 -11.34 -8.94
N ASP A 55 -6.03 -11.18 -9.90
CA ASP A 55 -5.73 -11.26 -11.33
C ASP A 55 -4.66 -10.21 -11.71
N ALA A 56 -4.75 -9.00 -11.15
CA ALA A 56 -3.75 -7.94 -11.34
C ALA A 56 -2.40 -8.31 -10.71
N LEU A 57 -2.40 -8.78 -9.46
CA LEU A 57 -1.19 -9.18 -8.74
C LEU A 57 -0.46 -10.34 -9.43
N VAL A 58 -1.19 -11.36 -9.91
CA VAL A 58 -0.61 -12.50 -10.63
C VAL A 58 0.06 -12.06 -11.93
N SER A 59 -0.44 -11.01 -12.59
CA SER A 59 0.18 -10.46 -13.79
C SER A 59 1.42 -9.58 -13.54
N ASN A 60 1.72 -9.27 -12.27
CA ASN A 60 2.91 -8.53 -11.88
C ASN A 60 4.17 -9.38 -12.05
N ARG A 61 5.04 -8.99 -12.99
CA ARG A 61 6.27 -9.73 -13.33
C ARG A 61 7.30 -9.76 -12.20
N SER A 62 7.22 -8.80 -11.28
CA SER A 62 8.07 -8.68 -10.10
C SER A 62 7.40 -9.18 -8.83
N ARG A 63 6.25 -9.89 -8.90
CA ARG A 63 5.55 -10.44 -7.73
C ARG A 63 6.46 -11.28 -6.83
N VAL A 64 7.46 -11.96 -7.42
CA VAL A 64 8.40 -12.79 -6.66
C VAL A 64 9.26 -11.98 -5.67
N PHE A 65 9.33 -10.67 -5.85
CA PHE A 65 10.02 -9.72 -4.97
C PHE A 65 9.05 -8.84 -4.19
N SER A 66 7.74 -8.94 -4.44
CA SER A 66 6.78 -8.03 -3.82
C SER A 66 6.49 -8.41 -2.38
N GLU A 67 6.33 -7.40 -1.52
CA GLU A 67 5.94 -7.56 -0.12
C GLU A 67 4.47 -7.13 0.07
N LEU A 68 3.72 -7.87 0.91
CA LEU A 68 2.36 -7.54 1.32
C LEU A 68 2.30 -7.26 2.83
N GLU A 69 2.04 -6.01 3.22
CA GLU A 69 1.85 -5.62 4.62
C GLU A 69 0.37 -5.39 4.90
N ASN A 70 -0.22 -6.20 5.77
CA ASN A 70 -1.59 -6.02 6.25
C ASN A 70 -1.57 -5.37 7.63
N ILE A 71 -2.30 -4.26 7.74
CA ILE A 71 -2.46 -3.50 8.97
C ILE A 71 -3.92 -3.65 9.42
N ASP A 72 -4.19 -4.62 10.30
CA ASP A 72 -5.53 -5.01 10.70
C ASP A 72 -5.57 -5.43 12.17
N ILE A 73 -6.61 -4.99 12.89
CA ILE A 73 -6.83 -5.31 14.31
C ILE A 73 -7.48 -6.69 14.50
N ALA A 74 -7.91 -7.34 13.42
CA ALA A 74 -8.40 -8.70 13.45
C ALA A 74 -7.28 -9.71 13.83
N PRO A 75 -7.62 -10.90 14.35
CA PRO A 75 -6.63 -11.92 14.66
C PRO A 75 -5.77 -12.28 13.44
N GLU A 76 -4.46 -12.37 13.64
CA GLU A 76 -3.46 -12.63 12.59
C GLU A 76 -3.82 -13.85 11.72
N GLU A 77 -4.18 -14.98 12.34
CA GLU A 77 -4.59 -16.22 11.64
C GLU A 77 -5.76 -15.99 10.67
N ALA A 78 -6.74 -15.16 11.06
CA ALA A 78 -7.90 -14.87 10.22
C ALA A 78 -7.55 -13.93 9.06
N VAL A 79 -6.63 -12.98 9.27
CA VAL A 79 -6.12 -12.10 8.21
C VAL A 79 -5.31 -12.95 7.22
N GLU A 80 -4.40 -13.78 7.72
CA GLU A 80 -3.59 -14.68 6.91
C GLU A 80 -4.45 -15.61 6.05
N GLU A 81 -5.48 -16.26 6.63
CA GLU A 81 -6.38 -17.13 5.88
C GLU A 81 -7.05 -16.41 4.70
N ASN A 82 -7.58 -15.19 4.92
CA ASN A 82 -8.26 -14.44 3.87
C ASN A 82 -7.31 -13.95 2.76
N TRP A 83 -6.06 -13.61 3.12
CA TRP A 83 -5.03 -13.09 2.22
C TRP A 83 -4.14 -14.18 1.60
N SER A 84 -4.32 -15.45 1.98
CA SER A 84 -3.50 -16.59 1.54
C SER A 84 -3.26 -16.67 0.02
N ASP A 85 -4.27 -16.39 -0.81
CA ASP A 85 -4.14 -16.39 -2.28
C ASP A 85 -3.19 -15.29 -2.81
N PHE A 86 -3.03 -14.20 -2.06
CA PHE A 86 -2.22 -13.03 -2.43
C PHE A 86 -0.76 -13.18 -2.03
N ILE A 87 -0.49 -13.85 -0.90
CA ILE A 87 0.85 -14.03 -0.35
C ILE A 87 1.72 -14.80 -1.33
N TYR A 88 2.90 -14.25 -1.64
CA TYR A 88 3.91 -14.96 -2.41
C TYR A 88 4.91 -15.60 -1.45
N SER A 89 4.83 -16.92 -1.28
CA SER A 89 5.76 -17.68 -0.43
C SER A 89 5.73 -17.19 1.02
N HIS A 90 6.70 -16.37 1.45
CA HIS A 90 6.83 -15.86 2.82
C HIS A 90 6.88 -14.31 2.86
N HIS A 91 6.50 -13.64 1.76
CA HIS A 91 6.64 -12.19 1.58
C HIS A 91 5.39 -11.47 2.05
N TYR A 92 5.19 -11.45 3.36
CA TYR A 92 4.10 -10.72 3.98
C TYR A 92 4.43 -10.36 5.42
N ASN A 93 3.73 -9.33 5.91
CA ASN A 93 3.70 -8.95 7.31
C ASN A 93 2.27 -8.66 7.72
N ILE A 94 1.88 -9.04 8.94
CA ILE A 94 0.58 -8.74 9.52
C ILE A 94 0.83 -8.05 10.85
N ILE A 95 0.34 -6.81 10.98
CA ILE A 95 0.52 -5.98 12.17
C ILE A 95 -0.82 -5.37 12.56
N ASP A 96 -1.03 -5.15 13.85
CA ASP A 96 -2.27 -4.57 14.38
C ASP A 96 -2.17 -3.06 14.64
N ASN A 97 -0.96 -2.50 14.51
CA ASN A 97 -0.66 -1.10 14.79
C ASN A 97 0.12 -0.46 13.64
N PHE A 98 -0.40 0.65 13.13
CA PHE A 98 0.25 1.43 12.08
C PHE A 98 1.68 1.86 12.44
N ARG A 99 1.98 2.07 13.72
CA ARG A 99 3.32 2.52 14.18
C ARG A 99 4.41 1.47 14.00
N ASP A 100 4.01 0.22 13.77
CA ASP A 100 4.91 -0.89 13.50
C ASP A 100 5.08 -1.14 11.99
N SER A 101 4.45 -0.31 11.14
CA SER A 101 4.57 -0.42 9.68
C SER A 101 5.86 0.18 9.14
N TYR A 102 6.29 -0.30 7.96
CA TYR A 102 7.40 0.32 7.24
C TYR A 102 7.14 1.79 6.89
N MET A 103 5.87 2.17 6.64
CA MET A 103 5.51 3.56 6.41
C MET A 103 5.76 4.44 7.62
N TRP A 104 5.60 3.90 8.83
CA TRP A 104 5.94 4.62 10.05
C TRP A 104 7.44 4.78 10.23
N TRP A 105 8.21 3.71 9.98
CA TRP A 105 9.68 3.69 10.16
C TRP A 105 10.43 4.46 9.06
N HIS A 106 9.88 4.48 7.85
CA HIS A 106 10.46 5.11 6.66
C HIS A 106 9.38 5.91 5.91
N PRO A 107 8.86 7.01 6.51
CA PRO A 107 7.84 7.82 5.88
C PRO A 107 8.35 8.34 4.53
N ARG A 108 7.56 8.09 3.47
CA ARG A 108 7.87 8.40 2.06
C ARG A 108 9.09 7.69 1.47
N ARG A 109 9.69 6.73 2.18
CA ARG A 109 10.88 5.96 1.74
C ARG A 109 10.75 4.45 1.99
N SER A 110 9.53 3.95 2.17
CA SER A 110 9.28 2.55 2.54
C SER A 110 9.73 1.57 1.46
N CYS A 111 9.44 1.87 0.18
CA CYS A 111 9.89 1.06 -0.95
C CYS A 111 11.42 1.07 -1.09
N GLU A 112 12.06 2.22 -0.90
CA GLU A 112 13.52 2.36 -0.92
C GLU A 112 14.15 1.60 0.23
N ALA A 113 13.58 1.66 1.44
CA ALA A 113 14.07 0.90 2.58
C ALA A 113 13.99 -0.61 2.35
N LEU A 114 12.85 -1.09 1.82
CA LEU A 114 12.67 -2.50 1.45
C LEU A 114 13.66 -2.92 0.37
N ALA A 115 13.83 -2.12 -0.69
CA ALA A 115 14.75 -2.41 -1.78
C ALA A 115 16.22 -2.41 -1.32
N SER A 116 16.64 -1.43 -0.53
CA SER A 116 18.00 -1.36 -0.01
C SER A 116 18.31 -2.55 0.91
N GLY A 117 17.38 -2.93 1.78
CA GLY A 117 17.54 -4.10 2.65
C GLY A 117 17.57 -5.43 1.89
N THR A 118 16.59 -5.67 1.00
CA THR A 118 16.39 -6.99 0.38
C THR A 118 17.18 -7.21 -0.91
N LEU A 119 17.43 -6.15 -1.70
CA LEU A 119 18.13 -6.26 -2.99
C LEU A 119 19.59 -5.84 -2.89
N MET A 120 19.91 -4.85 -2.04
CA MET A 120 21.25 -4.27 -1.95
C MET A 120 22.07 -4.75 -0.75
N ASN A 121 21.44 -5.44 0.22
CA ASN A 121 22.04 -5.79 1.52
C ASN A 121 22.55 -4.56 2.30
N ASP A 122 21.86 -3.43 2.15
CA ASP A 122 22.15 -2.16 2.82
C ASP A 122 20.89 -1.63 3.53
N PRO A 123 20.48 -2.25 4.66
CA PRO A 123 19.27 -1.85 5.35
C PRO A 123 19.39 -0.40 5.83
N MET A 124 18.42 0.43 5.46
CA MET A 124 18.40 1.83 5.83
C MET A 124 18.11 2.01 7.33
N PRO A 125 18.75 2.98 8.01
CA PRO A 125 18.41 3.27 9.40
C PRO A 125 16.97 3.78 9.52
N HIS A 126 16.31 3.45 10.63
CA HIS A 126 14.96 3.93 10.91
C HIS A 126 14.95 5.46 11.04
N ASN A 127 13.95 6.08 10.43
CA ASN A 127 13.68 7.51 10.56
C ASN A 127 12.19 7.72 10.80
N PRO A 128 11.68 7.25 11.96
CA PRO A 128 10.25 7.16 12.15
C PRO A 128 9.60 8.53 12.26
N PHE A 129 8.30 8.55 12.00
CA PHE A 129 7.49 9.73 12.22
C PHE A 129 7.52 10.13 13.71
N PRO A 130 7.82 11.39 14.07
CA PRO A 130 7.77 11.82 15.47
C PRO A 130 6.35 11.72 16.04
N GLU A 131 6.26 11.63 17.36
CA GLU A 131 4.96 11.75 18.03
C GLU A 131 4.59 13.22 18.16
N PHE A 132 3.38 13.56 17.70
CA PHE A 132 2.85 14.91 17.76
C PHE A 132 1.65 14.96 18.70
N SER A 133 1.52 16.07 19.42
CA SER A 133 0.37 16.33 20.29
C SER A 133 -0.89 16.75 19.51
N SER A 134 -0.71 17.19 18.26
CA SER A 134 -1.79 17.62 17.37
C SER A 134 -1.44 17.45 15.90
N VAL A 135 -2.46 17.42 15.05
CA VAL A 135 -2.31 17.40 13.59
C VAL A 135 -1.64 18.69 13.07
N ASP A 136 -1.83 19.82 13.73
CA ASP A 136 -1.19 21.09 13.35
C ASP A 136 0.34 21.04 13.56
N GLU A 137 0.79 20.48 14.69
CA GLU A 137 2.21 20.26 14.96
C GLU A 137 2.84 19.32 13.93
N MET A 138 2.12 18.24 13.60
CA MET A 138 2.51 17.31 12.55
C MET A 138 2.66 18.03 11.19
N HIS A 139 1.70 18.87 10.82
CA HIS A 139 1.74 19.61 9.56
C HIS A 139 2.93 20.56 9.50
N LYS A 140 3.20 21.29 10.59
CA LYS A 140 4.37 22.20 10.69
C LYS A 140 5.69 21.47 10.52
N TRP A 141 5.80 20.25 11.04
CA TRP A 141 6.99 19.42 10.90
C TRP A 141 7.16 18.90 9.45
N ILE A 142 6.07 18.45 8.82
CA ILE A 142 6.09 17.94 7.43
C ILE A 142 6.36 19.06 6.42
N GLU A 143 5.82 20.26 6.63
CA GLU A 143 5.84 21.37 5.67
C GLU A 143 7.21 21.66 5.02
N PRO A 144 8.33 21.81 5.76
CA PRO A 144 9.63 22.02 5.15
C PRO A 144 10.08 20.86 4.25
N LEU A 145 9.75 19.61 4.59
CA LEU A 145 10.08 18.43 3.78
C LEU A 145 9.34 18.44 2.43
N ILE A 146 8.05 18.78 2.44
CA ILE A 146 7.27 18.92 1.20
C ILE A 146 7.82 20.05 0.34
N LYS A 147 8.18 21.19 0.93
CA LYS A 147 8.77 22.33 0.19
C LYS A 147 10.07 21.93 -0.50
N GLU A 148 10.93 21.19 0.19
CA GLU A 148 12.19 20.69 -0.35
C GLU A 148 11.95 19.71 -1.50
N GLU A 149 11.02 18.76 -1.37
CA GLU A 149 10.67 17.84 -2.45
C GLU A 149 10.13 18.54 -3.70
N ILE A 150 9.25 19.54 -3.52
CA ILE A 150 8.73 20.34 -4.63
C ILE A 150 9.87 21.10 -5.29
N HIS A 151 10.75 21.73 -4.51
CA HIS A 151 11.92 22.45 -5.03
C HIS A 151 12.86 21.54 -5.84
N HIS A 152 13.12 20.33 -5.35
CA HIS A 152 13.94 19.35 -6.07
C HIS A 152 13.31 18.91 -7.39
N LYS A 153 12.00 18.66 -7.43
CA LYS A 153 11.29 18.32 -8.67
C LYS A 153 11.36 19.44 -9.71
N THR A 154 11.09 20.68 -9.31
CA THR A 154 11.18 21.84 -10.21
C THR A 154 12.60 22.04 -10.74
N THR A 155 13.61 21.77 -9.92
CA THR A 155 15.01 21.90 -10.35
C THR A 155 15.39 20.81 -11.35
N GLN A 156 14.96 19.55 -11.14
CA GLN A 156 15.24 18.46 -12.09
C GLN A 156 14.52 18.63 -13.44
N GLU A 157 13.32 19.19 -13.47
CA GLU A 157 12.60 19.51 -14.71
C GLU A 157 13.23 20.68 -15.50
N GLY A 158 14.02 21.54 -14.84
CA GLY A 158 14.74 22.65 -15.49
C GLY A 158 16.04 22.26 -16.19
N PHE A 159 16.48 21.00 -16.07
CA PHE A 159 17.69 20.45 -16.70
C PHE A 159 17.40 19.45 -17.83
N LEU A 160 16.13 19.31 -18.25
CA LEU A 160 15.68 18.57 -19.43
C LEU A 160 15.09 19.54 -20.47
#